data_AF-A0A377ASW4-F1
#
_entry.id   AF-A0A377ASW4-F1
#
_cell.length_a   1.000
_cell.length_b   1.000
_cell.length_c   1.000
_cell.angle_alpha   90.00
_cell.angle_beta   90.00
_cell.angle_gamma   90.00
#
_symmetry.space_group_name_H-M   'P 1'
#
loop_
_entity.id
_entity.type
_entity.pdbx_description
1 polymer ?
#
loop_
_entity_poly.entity_id
_entity_poly.type
_entity_poly.pdbx_seq_one_letter_code
_entity_poly.pdbx_strand_id
1 'polypeptide(L)'
;MIGRGTRLCPGLYGYDDNGKPLDKQKFRIFDHWGNFEYHELHTEEAEVTATKSLAQKRFEAWVMLGAAAQRKFDKQAVDLVAHQLREQINALDEKSIAVQEKWQQKAQYSDEKVLRQLSPKTQQDLLSILAPLMQWLDVRGQSDAIRFDMDILAAQTARYTNPEELDVLWPAIVEKVERLPPHLAQVQQQGQRINQLRDLGWWKQASLEELEDIRIHLRGIMHLMEKTRRRIWFDTGGYYRRCEPDPDGDPQNQHPFD
;
A
#
# COMPACT_ATOMS: atom_id res chain seq x y z
N MET A 1 -17.63 -23.97 -20.81
CA MET A 1 -17.98 -22.57 -21.18
C MET A 1 -17.46 -21.64 -20.11
N ILE A 2 -16.60 -20.69 -20.46
CA ILE A 2 -16.10 -19.68 -19.52
C ILE A 2 -17.08 -18.49 -19.54
N GLY A 3 -17.54 -18.04 -18.37
CA GLY A 3 -18.67 -17.11 -18.23
C GLY A 3 -18.47 -15.74 -18.91
N ARG A 4 -19.57 -15.01 -19.17
CA ARG A 4 -19.56 -13.70 -19.89
C ARG A 4 -18.59 -12.65 -19.32
N GLY A 5 -18.22 -12.79 -18.04
CA GLY A 5 -17.26 -11.94 -17.34
C GLY A 5 -15.82 -12.06 -17.84
N THR A 6 -15.51 -12.86 -18.87
CA THR A 6 -14.15 -12.99 -19.44
C THR A 6 -13.94 -12.20 -20.73
N ARG A 7 -14.97 -11.50 -21.21
CA ARG A 7 -14.83 -10.59 -22.36
C ARG A 7 -13.92 -9.41 -22.03
N LEU A 8 -13.11 -9.00 -23.01
CA LEU A 8 -12.45 -7.70 -23.00
C LEU A 8 -13.52 -6.61 -23.02
N CYS A 9 -13.24 -5.47 -22.41
CA CYS A 9 -14.19 -4.39 -22.26
C CYS A 9 -13.45 -3.05 -22.36
N PRO A 10 -13.57 -2.34 -23.50
CA PRO A 10 -12.98 -1.03 -23.65
C PRO A 10 -13.51 -0.03 -22.62
N GLY A 11 -12.62 0.79 -22.06
CA GLY A 11 -12.95 1.85 -21.11
C GLY A 11 -13.50 1.37 -19.75
N LEU A 12 -13.40 0.08 -19.41
CA LEU A 12 -13.93 -0.45 -18.14
C LEU A 12 -13.39 0.29 -16.91
N TYR A 13 -12.14 0.74 -16.96
CA TYR A 13 -11.47 1.43 -15.85
C TYR A 13 -11.47 2.96 -15.99
N GLY A 14 -12.26 3.50 -16.92
CA GLY A 14 -12.33 4.94 -17.19
C GLY A 14 -11.35 5.38 -18.28
N TYR A 15 -10.87 6.62 -18.16
CA TYR A 15 -9.90 7.22 -19.09
C TYR A 15 -8.67 7.68 -18.31
N ASP A 16 -7.50 7.63 -18.94
CA ASP A 16 -6.28 8.24 -18.39
C ASP A 16 -6.30 9.77 -18.50
N ASP A 17 -5.25 10.42 -17.97
CA ASP A 17 -5.14 11.88 -17.94
C ASP A 17 -5.05 12.51 -19.35
N ASN A 18 -4.72 11.72 -20.36
CA ASN A 18 -4.66 12.13 -21.76
C ASN A 18 -5.97 11.81 -22.52
N GLY A 19 -6.99 11.30 -21.83
CA GLY A 19 -8.28 10.96 -22.42
C GLY A 19 -8.31 9.62 -23.17
N LYS A 20 -7.32 8.73 -22.98
CA LYS A 20 -7.33 7.38 -23.57
C LYS A 20 -8.14 6.41 -22.70
N PRO A 21 -9.01 5.56 -23.28
CA PRO A 21 -9.76 4.58 -22.50
C PRO A 21 -8.84 3.54 -21.87
N LEU A 22 -9.14 3.20 -20.62
CA LEU A 22 -8.46 2.17 -19.84
C LEU A 22 -9.25 0.87 -19.91
N ASP A 23 -8.83 0.00 -20.82
CA ASP A 23 -9.56 -1.21 -21.19
C ASP A 23 -9.29 -2.37 -20.23
N LYS A 24 -10.25 -3.29 -20.14
CA LYS A 24 -10.02 -4.59 -19.53
C LYS A 24 -9.27 -5.50 -20.50
N GLN A 25 -8.00 -5.73 -20.20
CA GLN A 25 -7.10 -6.56 -21.00
C GLN A 25 -7.01 -8.02 -20.55
N LYS A 26 -7.36 -8.32 -19.30
CA LYS A 26 -7.28 -9.67 -18.73
C LYS A 26 -8.38 -9.96 -17.72
N PHE A 27 -8.60 -11.23 -17.49
CA PHE A 27 -9.45 -11.76 -16.42
C PHE A 27 -8.69 -12.89 -15.72
N ARG A 28 -9.09 -13.22 -14.49
CA ARG A 28 -8.51 -14.33 -13.73
C ARG A 28 -9.57 -15.40 -13.52
N ILE A 29 -9.20 -16.65 -13.72
CA ILE A 29 -10.02 -17.81 -13.35
C ILE A 29 -9.30 -18.51 -12.21
N PHE A 30 -10.04 -18.79 -11.14
CA PHE A 30 -9.53 -19.55 -10.01
C PHE A 30 -10.13 -20.96 -10.08
N ASP A 31 -9.36 -21.90 -10.60
CA ASP A 31 -9.80 -23.28 -10.78
C ASP A 31 -9.53 -24.12 -9.52
N HIS A 32 -10.46 -24.06 -8.58
CA HIS A 32 -10.31 -24.71 -7.27
C HIS A 32 -10.44 -26.25 -7.32
N TRP A 33 -10.92 -26.82 -8.43
CA TRP A 33 -11.23 -28.25 -8.54
C TRP A 33 -10.63 -28.93 -9.78
N GLY A 34 -9.66 -28.31 -10.45
CA GLY A 34 -9.01 -28.89 -11.61
C GLY A 34 -9.95 -29.08 -12.81
N ASN A 35 -10.92 -28.18 -13.01
CA ASN A 35 -11.81 -28.23 -14.16
C ASN A 35 -11.03 -28.10 -15.49
N PHE A 36 -9.92 -27.37 -15.51
CA PHE A 36 -9.09 -27.27 -16.71
C PHE A 36 -8.40 -28.59 -17.03
N GLU A 37 -7.90 -29.29 -16.02
CA GLU A 37 -7.31 -30.63 -16.18
C GLU A 37 -8.35 -31.65 -16.63
N TYR A 38 -9.54 -31.65 -16.00
CA TYR A 38 -10.67 -32.52 -16.38
C TYR A 38 -11.10 -32.34 -17.85
N HIS A 39 -10.94 -31.14 -18.40
CA HIS A 39 -11.27 -30.82 -19.79
C HIS A 39 -10.06 -30.82 -20.74
N GLU A 40 -8.90 -31.33 -20.30
CA GLU A 40 -7.66 -31.39 -21.09
C GLU A 40 -7.23 -30.02 -21.67
N LEU A 41 -7.60 -28.93 -20.98
CA LEU A 41 -7.28 -27.56 -21.36
C LEU A 41 -5.94 -27.14 -20.74
N HIS A 42 -4.85 -27.29 -21.49
CA HIS A 42 -3.54 -26.81 -21.10
C HIS A 42 -3.44 -25.29 -21.29
N THR A 43 -3.65 -24.54 -20.21
CA THR A 43 -3.52 -23.08 -20.18
C THR A 43 -2.21 -22.72 -19.49
N GLU A 44 -1.48 -21.73 -20.01
CA GLU A 44 -0.33 -21.18 -19.29
C GLU A 44 -0.80 -20.55 -17.97
N GLU A 45 -0.28 -21.07 -16.85
CA GLU A 45 -0.53 -20.45 -15.55
C GLU A 45 0.08 -19.06 -15.53
N ALA A 46 -0.73 -18.06 -15.19
CA ALA A 46 -0.21 -16.72 -14.99
C ALA A 46 0.76 -16.75 -13.80
N GLU A 47 2.00 -16.28 -14.00
CA GLU A 47 2.91 -16.05 -12.88
C GLU A 47 2.23 -15.12 -11.86
N VAL A 48 1.92 -15.66 -10.69
CA VAL A 48 1.38 -14.88 -9.59
C VAL A 48 2.55 -14.16 -8.92
N THR A 49 2.91 -13.00 -9.44
CA THR A 49 3.79 -12.09 -8.68
C THR A 49 3.01 -11.61 -7.47
N ALA A 50 3.23 -12.23 -6.32
CA ALA A 50 2.58 -11.86 -5.06
C ALA A 50 2.91 -10.39 -4.75
N THR A 51 1.93 -9.51 -4.92
CA THR A 51 2.11 -8.09 -4.64
C THR A 51 2.05 -7.89 -3.13
N LYS A 52 3.12 -7.33 -2.54
CA LYS A 52 3.16 -7.04 -1.09
C LYS A 52 1.98 -6.18 -0.66
N SER A 53 1.37 -6.53 0.47
CA SER A 53 0.27 -5.76 1.07
C SER A 53 0.76 -4.38 1.54
N LEU A 54 -0.16 -3.42 1.71
CA LEU A 54 0.20 -2.09 2.26
C LEU A 54 0.76 -2.20 3.68
N ALA A 55 0.19 -3.08 4.50
CA ALA A 55 0.66 -3.35 5.85
C ALA A 55 2.09 -3.92 5.85
N GLN A 56 2.38 -4.86 4.95
CA GLN A 56 3.73 -5.39 4.77
C GLN A 56 4.72 -4.29 4.36
N LYS A 57 4.37 -3.46 3.36
CA LYS A 57 5.24 -2.36 2.92
C LYS A 57 5.52 -1.36 4.05
N ARG A 58 4.51 -1.02 4.86
CA ARG A 58 4.69 -0.14 6.02
C ARG A 58 5.60 -0.78 7.07
N PHE A 59 5.43 -2.07 7.34
CA PHE A 59 6.29 -2.80 8.28
C PHE A 59 7.76 -2.80 7.80
N GLU A 60 7.99 -3.08 6.52
CA GLU A 60 9.33 -3.01 5.92
C GLU A 60 9.92 -1.59 6.01
N ALA A 61 9.11 -0.54 5.80
CA ALA A 61 9.54 0.85 5.96
C ALA A 61 10.00 1.17 7.38
N TRP A 62 9.31 0.67 8.41
CA TRP A 62 9.76 0.78 9.80
C TRP A 62 11.11 0.08 10.03
N VAL A 63 11.30 -1.14 9.48
CA VAL A 63 12.59 -1.85 9.60
C VAL A 63 13.71 -1.06 8.92
N MET A 64 13.46 -0.47 7.74
CA MET A 64 14.42 0.36 7.02
C MET A 64 14.80 1.62 7.82
N LEU A 65 13.83 2.32 8.40
CA LEU A 65 14.09 3.47 9.27
C LEU A 65 14.95 3.06 10.48
N GLY A 66 14.61 1.96 11.16
CA GLY A 66 15.39 1.46 12.30
C GLY A 66 16.82 1.11 11.93
N ALA A 67 17.02 0.45 10.78
CA ALA A 67 18.36 0.13 10.28
C ALA A 67 19.18 1.39 9.96
N ALA A 68 18.55 2.40 9.36
CA ALA A 68 19.20 3.68 9.06
C ALA A 68 19.59 4.44 10.34
N ALA A 69 18.67 4.52 11.32
CA ALA A 69 18.92 5.11 12.63
C ALA A 69 20.03 4.39 13.40
N GLN A 70 20.04 3.05 13.40
CA GLN A 70 21.05 2.25 14.07
C GLN A 70 22.46 2.51 13.53
N ARG A 71 22.61 2.64 12.20
CA ARG A 71 23.90 2.99 11.56
C ARG A 71 24.42 4.38 11.97
N LYS A 72 23.54 5.26 12.43
CA LYS A 72 23.87 6.62 12.89
C LYS A 72 23.90 6.73 14.41
N PHE A 73 23.82 5.59 15.12
CA PHE A 73 23.83 5.50 16.59
C PHE A 73 22.69 6.27 17.28
N ASP A 74 21.58 6.48 16.57
CA ASP A 74 20.40 7.16 17.12
C ASP A 74 19.53 6.18 17.91
N LYS A 75 19.85 6.03 19.20
CA LYS A 75 19.15 5.10 20.09
C LYS A 75 17.67 5.46 20.26
N GLN A 76 17.34 6.75 20.28
CA GLN A 76 15.96 7.18 20.51
C GLN A 76 15.07 6.82 19.32
N ALA A 77 15.56 7.01 18.10
CA ALA A 77 14.88 6.57 16.90
C ALA A 77 14.74 5.04 16.84
N VAL A 78 15.75 4.29 17.25
CA VAL A 78 15.67 2.82 17.33
C VAL A 78 14.63 2.36 18.36
N ASP A 79 14.56 3.01 19.52
CA ASP A 79 13.56 2.72 20.55
C ASP A 79 12.13 2.99 20.04
N LEU A 80 11.93 4.10 19.30
CA LEU A 80 10.66 4.42 18.65
C LEU A 80 10.26 3.36 17.62
N VAL A 81 11.20 2.97 16.74
CA VAL A 81 10.96 1.93 15.73
C VAL A 81 10.63 0.59 16.39
N ALA A 82 11.36 0.21 17.44
CA ALA A 82 11.11 -1.03 18.18
C ALA A 82 9.69 -1.07 18.75
N HIS A 83 9.22 0.05 19.32
CA HIS A 83 7.83 0.17 19.78
C HIS A 83 6.83 -0.02 18.64
N GLN A 84 7.04 0.64 17.49
CA GLN A 84 6.11 0.57 16.35
C GLN A 84 6.09 -0.81 15.67
N LEU A 85 7.24 -1.51 15.62
CA LEU A 85 7.30 -2.89 15.15
C LEU A 85 6.56 -3.83 16.10
N ARG A 86 6.75 -3.66 17.41
CA ARG A 86 6.05 -4.45 18.44
C ARG A 86 4.54 -4.32 18.33
N GLU A 87 4.02 -3.09 18.20
CA GLU A 87 2.59 -2.85 18.04
C GLU A 87 2.02 -3.57 16.81
N GLN A 88 2.74 -3.56 15.68
CA GLN A 88 2.29 -4.26 14.47
C GLN A 88 2.35 -5.79 14.61
N ILE A 89 3.37 -6.33 15.26
CA ILE A 89 3.50 -7.78 15.52
C ILE A 89 2.39 -8.25 16.47
N ASN A 90 2.09 -7.47 17.51
CA ASN A 90 1.05 -7.80 18.49
C ASN A 90 -0.36 -7.69 17.92
N ALA A 91 -0.55 -6.90 16.87
CA ALA A 91 -1.83 -6.78 16.17
C ALA A 91 -2.18 -7.98 15.27
N LEU A 92 -1.23 -8.91 15.04
CA LEU A 92 -1.49 -10.13 14.27
C LEU A 92 -2.44 -11.07 15.03
N ASP A 93 -3.49 -11.53 14.36
CA ASP A 93 -4.44 -12.50 14.92
C ASP A 93 -3.77 -13.86 15.17
N GLU A 94 -3.69 -14.26 16.44
CA GLU A 94 -3.10 -15.53 16.88
C GLU A 94 -3.91 -16.76 16.45
N LYS A 95 -5.14 -16.57 15.98
CA LYS A 95 -5.97 -17.64 15.42
C LYS A 95 -5.67 -17.92 13.95
N SER A 96 -4.94 -17.04 13.26
CA SER A 96 -4.55 -17.25 11.87
C SER A 96 -3.54 -18.39 11.77
N ILE A 97 -3.81 -19.37 10.89
CA ILE A 97 -2.92 -20.54 10.67
C ILE A 97 -1.50 -20.08 10.31
N ALA A 98 -1.37 -19.09 9.42
CA ALA A 98 -0.08 -18.55 9.02
C ALA A 98 0.70 -17.93 10.20
N VAL A 99 -0.01 -17.33 11.16
CA VAL A 99 0.59 -16.77 12.39
C VAL A 99 0.97 -17.89 13.36
N GLN A 100 0.11 -18.90 13.51
CA GLN A 100 0.38 -20.08 14.33
C GLN A 100 1.61 -20.84 13.85
N GLU A 101 1.82 -21.02 12.54
CA GLU A 101 3.01 -21.66 12.00
C GLU A 101 4.32 -20.93 12.34
N LYS A 102 4.24 -19.62 12.62
CA LYS A 102 5.37 -18.75 12.98
C LYS A 102 5.32 -18.25 14.42
N TRP A 103 4.61 -18.95 15.31
CA TRP A 103 4.35 -18.50 16.68
C TRP A 103 5.63 -18.24 17.48
N GLN A 104 6.66 -19.07 17.31
CA GLN A 104 7.94 -18.91 18.00
C GLN A 104 8.62 -17.59 17.61
N GLN A 105 8.65 -17.29 16.32
CA GLN A 105 9.22 -16.05 15.81
C GLN A 105 8.36 -14.85 16.22
N LYS A 106 7.03 -14.95 16.14
CA LYS A 106 6.14 -13.90 16.67
C LYS A 106 6.43 -13.62 18.14
N ALA A 107 6.48 -14.64 18.99
CA ALA A 107 6.74 -14.50 20.42
C ALA A 107 8.12 -13.87 20.69
N GLN A 108 9.16 -14.36 20.01
CA GLN A 108 10.52 -13.83 20.13
C GLN A 108 10.59 -12.34 19.76
N TYR A 109 9.98 -11.95 18.64
CA TYR A 109 10.02 -10.58 18.14
C TYR A 109 8.92 -9.68 18.72
N SER A 110 8.08 -10.20 19.61
CA SER A 110 7.19 -9.39 20.46
C SER A 110 7.91 -8.83 21.70
N ASP A 111 9.10 -9.37 22.04
CA ASP A 111 9.95 -8.82 23.09
C ASP A 111 10.64 -7.54 22.60
N GLU A 112 10.26 -6.43 23.22
CA GLU A 112 10.80 -5.12 22.91
C GLU A 112 12.33 -5.05 23.12
N LYS A 113 12.89 -5.81 24.07
CA LYS A 113 14.35 -5.86 24.27
C LYS A 113 15.08 -6.41 23.05
N VAL A 114 14.49 -7.40 22.37
CA VAL A 114 15.05 -7.97 21.15
C VAL A 114 14.94 -6.95 20.00
N LEU A 115 13.80 -6.28 19.88
CA LEU A 115 13.58 -5.27 18.84
C LEU A 115 14.49 -4.05 19.01
N ARG A 116 14.74 -3.60 20.25
CA ARG A 116 15.66 -2.48 20.55
C ARG A 116 17.10 -2.77 20.18
N GLN A 117 17.51 -4.04 20.16
CA GLN A 117 18.85 -4.42 19.68
C GLN A 117 18.93 -4.33 18.16
N LEU A 118 17.83 -4.59 17.45
CA LEU A 118 17.70 -4.56 16.00
C LEU A 118 18.92 -5.16 15.27
N SER A 119 19.39 -6.32 15.73
CA SER A 119 20.58 -6.97 15.16
C SER A 119 20.40 -7.27 13.66
N PRO A 120 21.47 -7.49 12.88
CA PRO A 120 21.34 -7.87 11.47
C PRO A 120 20.44 -9.10 11.25
N LYS A 121 20.52 -10.09 12.15
CA LYS A 121 19.63 -11.25 12.15
C LYS A 121 18.19 -10.87 12.44
N THR A 122 17.95 -10.02 13.44
CA THR A 122 16.62 -9.49 13.76
C THR A 122 16.02 -8.78 12.55
N GLN A 123 16.78 -7.90 11.88
CA GLN A 123 16.31 -7.21 10.67
C GLN A 123 15.95 -8.20 9.56
N GLN A 124 16.81 -9.20 9.31
CA GLN A 124 16.54 -10.23 8.31
C GLN A 124 15.27 -11.03 8.63
N ASP A 125 15.10 -11.48 9.88
CA ASP A 125 13.93 -12.27 10.28
C ASP A 125 12.65 -11.42 10.26
N LEU A 126 12.72 -10.13 10.65
CA LEU A 126 11.61 -9.20 10.51
C LEU A 126 11.16 -9.06 9.05
N LEU A 127 12.09 -8.93 8.12
CA LEU A 127 11.78 -8.77 6.69
C LEU A 127 11.33 -10.07 6.00
N SER A 128 11.97 -11.20 6.32
CA SER A 128 11.74 -12.46 5.62
C SER A 128 10.63 -13.32 6.23
N ILE A 129 10.37 -13.18 7.53
CA ILE A 129 9.39 -14.01 8.27
C ILE A 129 8.18 -13.18 8.68
N LEU A 130 8.38 -12.04 9.36
CA LEU A 130 7.28 -11.29 9.97
C LEU A 130 6.57 -10.37 8.96
N ALA A 131 7.31 -9.72 8.06
CA ALA A 131 6.72 -8.82 7.07
C ALA A 131 5.67 -9.50 6.18
N PRO A 132 5.87 -10.73 5.68
CA PRO A 132 4.82 -11.46 4.96
C PRO A 132 3.56 -11.72 5.79
N LEU A 133 3.66 -11.86 7.11
CA LEU A 133 2.49 -12.07 7.97
C LEU A 133 1.60 -10.83 8.07
N MET A 134 2.14 -9.64 7.79
CA MET A 134 1.39 -8.38 7.81
C MET A 134 0.26 -8.35 6.78
N GLN A 135 0.26 -9.25 5.79
CA GLN A 135 -0.88 -9.43 4.88
C GLN A 135 -2.18 -9.84 5.61
N TRP A 136 -2.06 -10.42 6.81
CA TRP A 136 -3.18 -10.88 7.64
C TRP A 136 -3.68 -9.81 8.63
N LEU A 137 -3.09 -8.62 8.65
CA LEU A 137 -3.58 -7.51 9.47
C LEU A 137 -4.86 -6.91 8.86
N ASP A 138 -5.86 -6.68 9.71
CA ASP A 138 -7.05 -5.93 9.31
C ASP A 138 -6.73 -4.43 9.19
N VAL A 139 -6.59 -3.97 7.95
CA VAL A 139 -6.32 -2.57 7.62
C VAL A 139 -7.45 -1.93 6.80
N ARG A 140 -8.67 -2.48 6.88
CA ARG A 140 -9.83 -1.93 6.17
C ARG A 140 -10.05 -0.46 6.55
N GLY A 141 -10.26 0.39 5.54
CA GLY A 141 -10.43 1.83 5.73
C GLY A 141 -9.15 2.62 6.05
N GLN A 142 -7.99 1.96 6.22
CA GLN A 142 -6.74 2.63 6.63
C GLN A 142 -5.78 2.88 5.47
N SER A 143 -6.18 2.61 4.23
CA SER A 143 -5.28 2.69 3.06
C SER A 143 -4.60 4.05 2.89
N ASP A 144 -5.33 5.15 3.06
CA ASP A 144 -4.76 6.50 2.93
C ASP A 144 -3.83 6.85 4.10
N ALA A 145 -4.21 6.46 5.31
CA ALA A 145 -3.37 6.63 6.50
C ALA A 145 -2.05 5.85 6.38
N ILE A 146 -2.08 4.61 5.91
CA ILE A 146 -0.88 3.77 5.72
C ILE A 146 0.02 4.34 4.62
N ARG A 147 -0.55 4.86 3.54
CA ARG A 147 0.24 5.52 2.48
C ARG A 147 0.96 6.74 3.04
N PHE A 148 0.25 7.57 3.79
CA PHE A 148 0.85 8.72 4.46
C PHE A 148 1.92 8.31 5.49
N ASP A 149 1.67 7.28 6.29
CA ASP A 149 2.68 6.71 7.20
C ASP A 149 3.96 6.37 6.42
N MET A 150 3.85 5.68 5.28
CA MET A 150 5.00 5.31 4.44
C MET A 150 5.71 6.52 3.85
N ASP A 151 5.00 7.57 3.46
CA ASP A 151 5.64 8.78 2.92
C ASP A 151 6.49 9.48 3.98
N ILE A 152 5.95 9.60 5.21
CA ILE A 152 6.68 10.21 6.32
C ILE A 152 7.85 9.31 6.77
N LEU A 153 7.66 7.98 6.79
CA LEU A 153 8.75 7.03 7.08
C LEU A 153 9.88 7.11 6.04
N ALA A 154 9.54 7.31 4.76
CA ALA A 154 10.52 7.53 3.71
C ALA A 154 11.31 8.81 3.96
N ALA A 155 10.63 9.91 4.33
CA ALA A 155 11.30 11.16 4.68
C ALA A 155 12.21 11.02 5.92
N GLN A 156 11.71 10.39 6.99
CA GLN A 156 12.52 10.09 8.19
C GLN A 156 13.76 9.24 7.85
N THR A 157 13.61 8.25 6.97
CA THR A 157 14.72 7.39 6.52
C THR A 157 15.74 8.19 5.70
N ALA A 158 15.27 9.00 4.74
CA ALA A 158 16.08 9.85 3.89
C ALA A 158 17.01 10.77 4.70
N ARG A 159 16.57 11.25 5.86
CA ARG A 159 17.42 12.06 6.74
C ARG A 159 18.67 11.35 7.24
N TYR A 160 18.61 10.04 7.45
CA TYR A 160 19.76 9.25 7.86
C TYR A 160 20.59 8.77 6.66
N THR A 161 19.98 8.60 5.49
CA THR A 161 20.63 7.99 4.31
C THR A 161 21.03 9.01 3.25
N ASN A 162 20.07 9.75 2.70
CA ASN A 162 20.25 10.71 1.61
C ASN A 162 19.26 11.89 1.75
N PRO A 163 19.67 13.01 2.38
CA PRO A 163 18.79 14.16 2.58
C PRO A 163 18.27 14.82 1.29
N GLU A 164 18.91 14.60 0.13
CA GLU A 164 18.44 15.14 -1.15
C GLU A 164 17.10 14.52 -1.57
N GLU A 165 16.79 13.29 -1.13
CA GLU A 165 15.49 12.66 -1.40
C GLU A 165 14.32 13.41 -0.76
N LEU A 166 14.57 14.23 0.27
CA LEU A 166 13.54 15.08 0.87
C LEU A 166 12.94 16.05 -0.14
N ASP A 167 13.73 16.54 -1.11
CA ASP A 167 13.25 17.45 -2.16
C ASP A 167 12.32 16.74 -3.16
N VAL A 168 12.50 15.43 -3.34
CA VAL A 168 11.66 14.60 -4.21
C VAL A 168 10.38 14.18 -3.50
N LEU A 169 10.46 13.87 -2.21
CA LEU A 169 9.32 13.41 -1.41
C LEU A 169 8.35 14.55 -1.08
N TRP A 170 8.87 15.76 -0.84
CA TRP A 170 8.08 16.88 -0.35
C TRP A 170 6.88 17.24 -1.24
N PRO A 171 7.03 17.46 -2.57
CA PRO A 171 5.90 17.85 -3.41
C PRO A 171 4.75 16.83 -3.38
N ALA A 172 5.08 15.54 -3.39
CA ALA A 172 4.08 14.46 -3.37
C ALA A 172 3.34 14.37 -2.02
N ILE A 173 3.99 14.73 -0.91
CA ILE A 173 3.39 14.78 0.42
C ILE A 173 2.50 16.02 0.57
N VAL A 174 2.98 17.18 0.10
CA VAL A 174 2.21 18.42 0.11
C VAL A 174 0.93 18.30 -0.72
N GLU A 175 1.01 17.71 -1.93
CA GLU A 175 -0.16 17.48 -2.79
C GLU A 175 -1.27 16.69 -2.07
N LYS A 176 -0.90 15.67 -1.28
CA LYS A 176 -1.85 14.89 -0.48
C LYS A 176 -2.54 15.77 0.56
N VAL A 177 -1.79 16.55 1.31
CA VAL A 177 -2.32 17.39 2.38
C VAL A 177 -3.12 18.58 1.82
N GLU A 178 -2.81 19.07 0.62
CA GLU A 178 -3.60 20.09 -0.08
C GLU A 178 -4.99 19.61 -0.49
N ARG A 179 -5.18 18.30 -0.66
CA ARG A 179 -6.48 17.70 -0.98
C ARG A 179 -7.38 17.54 0.25
N LEU A 180 -6.92 17.90 1.45
CA LEU A 180 -7.76 17.90 2.64
C LEU A 180 -8.73 19.10 2.62
N PRO A 181 -10.05 18.88 2.75
CA PRO A 181 -11.01 19.97 2.69
C PRO A 181 -10.88 20.92 3.91
N PRO A 182 -10.51 22.20 3.73
CA PRO A 182 -10.17 23.10 4.84
C PRO A 182 -11.37 23.56 5.67
N HIS A 183 -12.59 23.30 5.21
CA HIS A 183 -13.82 23.64 5.92
C HIS A 183 -14.21 22.59 6.98
N LEU A 184 -13.59 21.41 6.98
CA LEU A 184 -13.88 20.36 7.96
C LEU A 184 -13.19 20.68 9.29
N ALA A 185 -13.94 20.63 10.39
CA ALA A 185 -13.42 20.93 11.73
C ALA A 185 -12.20 20.07 12.11
N GLN A 186 -12.20 18.78 11.74
CA GLN A 186 -11.08 17.86 11.99
C GLN A 186 -9.79 18.29 11.25
N VAL A 187 -9.93 18.88 10.05
CA VAL A 187 -8.80 19.41 9.27
C VAL A 187 -8.32 20.74 9.87
N GLN A 188 -9.24 21.62 10.26
CA GLN A 188 -8.92 22.90 10.91
C GLN A 188 -8.14 22.71 12.21
N GLN A 189 -8.49 21.70 13.02
CA GLN A 189 -7.76 21.35 14.24
C GLN A 189 -6.29 21.00 13.99
N GLN A 190 -5.93 20.55 12.78
CA GLN A 190 -4.55 20.22 12.40
C GLN A 190 -3.90 21.31 11.53
N GLY A 191 -4.51 22.49 11.40
CA GLY A 191 -4.03 23.55 10.51
C GLY A 191 -2.59 24.00 10.76
N GLN A 192 -2.14 24.04 12.02
CA GLN A 192 -0.75 24.36 12.36
C GLN A 192 0.24 23.36 11.74
N ARG A 193 -0.03 22.05 11.90
CA ARG A 193 0.80 20.97 11.37
C ARG A 193 0.80 20.94 9.84
N ILE A 194 -0.37 21.19 9.25
CA ILE A 194 -0.51 21.30 7.79
C ILE A 194 0.36 22.45 7.26
N ASN A 195 0.33 23.61 7.91
CA ASN A 195 1.14 24.75 7.50
C ASN A 195 2.64 24.54 7.73
N GLN A 196 3.03 23.87 8.82
CA GLN A 196 4.43 23.47 9.05
C GLN A 196 4.93 22.54 7.94
N LEU A 197 4.16 21.51 7.58
CA LEU A 197 4.52 20.57 6.52
C LEU A 197 4.65 21.24 5.14
N ARG A 198 3.89 22.32 4.90
CA ARG A 198 3.98 23.16 3.69
C ARG A 198 5.17 24.10 3.67
N ASP A 199 5.88 24.27 4.77
CA ASP A 199 7.09 25.08 4.81
C ASP A 199 8.28 24.19 4.41
N LEU A 200 8.85 24.47 3.23
CA LEU A 200 10.01 23.74 2.72
C LEU A 200 11.25 23.93 3.61
N GLY A 201 11.41 25.11 4.22
CA GLY A 201 12.51 25.40 5.14
C GLY A 201 12.41 24.55 6.40
N TRP A 202 11.20 24.46 6.98
CA TRP A 202 10.92 23.54 8.07
C TRP A 202 11.12 22.09 7.64
N TRP A 203 10.55 21.66 6.51
CA TRP A 203 10.65 20.27 6.02
C TRP A 203 12.10 19.76 5.92
N LYS A 204 13.01 20.58 5.39
CA LYS A 204 14.43 20.22 5.26
C LYS A 204 15.15 20.07 6.60
N GLN A 205 14.64 20.69 7.66
CA GLN A 205 15.29 20.74 8.98
C GLN A 205 14.56 19.93 10.05
N ALA A 206 13.27 19.61 9.85
CA ALA A 206 12.38 18.98 10.80
C ALA A 206 12.99 17.71 11.39
N SER A 207 13.11 17.64 12.71
CA SER A 207 13.61 16.49 13.50
C SER A 207 12.80 15.21 13.27
N LEU A 208 13.34 14.06 13.67
CA LEU A 208 12.60 12.79 13.60
C LEU A 208 11.31 12.86 14.42
N GLU A 209 11.38 13.48 15.60
CA GLU A 209 10.25 13.72 16.50
C GLU A 209 9.18 14.60 15.85
N GLU A 210 9.58 15.69 15.19
CA GLU A 210 8.66 16.58 14.47
C GLU A 210 7.96 15.88 13.31
N LEU A 211 8.70 15.10 12.51
CA LEU A 211 8.09 14.30 11.44
C LEU A 211 7.16 13.22 12.00
N GLU A 212 7.50 12.61 13.14
CA GLU A 212 6.64 11.64 13.80
C GLU A 212 5.36 12.29 14.35
N ASP A 213 5.45 13.49 14.92
CA ASP A 213 4.31 14.27 15.37
C ASP A 213 3.36 14.57 14.19
N ILE A 214 3.89 14.97 13.03
CA ILE A 214 3.11 15.09 11.79
C ILE A 214 2.44 13.76 11.41
N ARG A 215 3.19 12.66 11.41
CA ARG A 215 2.67 11.34 11.04
C ARG A 215 1.48 10.94 11.91
N ILE A 216 1.63 11.03 13.24
CA ILE A 216 0.62 10.61 14.22
C ILE A 216 -0.66 11.44 14.11
N HIS A 217 -0.55 12.75 13.92
CA HIS A 217 -1.71 13.64 13.93
C HIS A 217 -2.41 13.74 12.58
N LEU A 218 -1.66 13.77 11.47
CA LEU A 218 -2.28 13.92 10.14
C LEU A 218 -2.82 12.60 9.60
N ARG A 219 -2.27 11.43 9.98
CA ARG A 219 -2.75 10.13 9.46
C ARG A 219 -4.25 9.92 9.68
N GLY A 220 -4.80 10.43 10.79
CA GLY A 220 -6.21 10.27 11.15
C GLY A 220 -7.16 10.98 10.20
N ILE A 221 -6.70 12.05 9.54
CA ILE A 221 -7.51 12.87 8.63
C ILE A 221 -7.25 12.56 7.16
N MET A 222 -6.26 11.75 6.81
CA MET A 222 -5.92 11.45 5.40
C MET A 222 -7.04 10.76 4.61
N HIS A 223 -7.95 10.07 5.30
CA HIS A 223 -9.12 9.48 4.65
C HIS A 223 -10.10 10.55 4.10
N LEU A 224 -10.04 11.79 4.61
CA LEU A 224 -10.86 12.93 4.18
C LEU A 224 -10.36 13.58 2.89
N MET A 225 -9.16 13.22 2.40
CA MET A 225 -8.62 13.77 1.16
C MET A 225 -9.60 13.54 0.01
N GLU A 226 -9.89 14.60 -0.73
CA GLU A 226 -10.64 14.50 -1.98
C GLU A 226 -9.91 13.53 -2.91
N LYS A 227 -10.59 12.46 -3.34
CA LYS A 227 -9.99 11.51 -4.27
C LYS A 227 -9.83 12.22 -5.61
N THR A 228 -8.61 12.20 -6.17
CA THR A 228 -8.41 12.54 -7.58
C THR A 228 -9.47 11.76 -8.34
N ARG A 229 -10.38 12.47 -9.01
CA ARG A 229 -11.39 11.83 -9.84
C ARG A 229 -10.63 11.08 -10.93
N ARG A 230 -10.29 9.81 -10.70
CA ARG A 230 -10.50 8.85 -11.78
C ARG A 230 -11.98 8.98 -12.05
N ARG A 231 -12.33 9.56 -13.20
CA ARG A 231 -13.71 9.60 -13.69
C ARG A 231 -14.12 8.16 -13.98
N ILE A 232 -14.32 7.38 -12.93
CA ILE A 232 -15.05 6.14 -12.98
C ILE A 232 -16.49 6.61 -12.94
N TRP A 233 -17.07 6.82 -14.11
CA TRP A 233 -18.50 7.03 -14.27
C TRP A 233 -19.20 5.74 -13.83
N PHE A 234 -19.44 5.57 -12.54
CA PHE A 234 -20.59 4.79 -12.11
C PHE A 234 -21.78 5.71 -12.25
N ASP A 235 -22.38 5.68 -13.44
CA ASP A 235 -23.73 6.21 -13.62
C ASP A 235 -24.64 5.40 -12.69
N THR A 236 -25.07 6.02 -11.59
CA THR A 236 -26.14 5.50 -10.73
C THR A 236 -27.53 5.76 -11.33
N GLY A 237 -27.62 6.17 -12.59
CA GLY A 237 -28.78 5.97 -13.45
C GLY A 237 -28.76 4.55 -14.00
N GLY A 238 -29.77 3.75 -13.65
CA GLY A 238 -29.88 2.36 -14.05
C GLY A 238 -29.92 2.17 -15.56
N TYR A 239 -28.76 1.95 -16.17
CA TYR A 239 -28.60 1.12 -17.37
C TYR A 239 -27.25 0.42 -17.23
N TYR A 240 -27.28 -0.91 -17.10
CA TYR A 240 -26.11 -1.74 -17.36
C TYR A 240 -25.54 -1.30 -18.71
N ARG A 241 -24.36 -0.67 -18.73
CA ARG A 241 -23.65 -0.42 -19.97
C ARG A 241 -23.32 -1.79 -20.56
N ARG A 242 -24.17 -2.23 -21.49
CA ARG A 242 -24.03 -3.49 -22.20
C ARG A 242 -22.74 -3.34 -23.01
N CYS A 243 -21.81 -4.31 -22.91
CA CYS A 243 -20.74 -4.39 -23.89
C CYS A 243 -21.40 -4.62 -25.25
N GLU A 244 -21.55 -3.56 -26.03
CA GLU A 244 -21.93 -3.70 -27.43
C GLU A 244 -20.73 -4.31 -28.16
N PRO A 245 -20.96 -5.30 -29.04
CA PRO A 245 -19.89 -5.87 -29.85
C PRO A 245 -19.32 -4.79 -30.77
N ASP A 246 -18.02 -4.87 -31.03
CA ASP A 246 -17.33 -4.06 -32.03
C ASP A 246 -18.10 -4.10 -33.36
N PRO A 247 -18.49 -2.96 -33.95
CA PRO A 247 -19.16 -2.96 -35.25
C PRO A 247 -18.21 -3.36 -36.39
N ASP A 248 -16.90 -3.32 -36.16
CA ASP A 248 -15.85 -3.56 -37.16
C ASP A 248 -15.05 -4.85 -36.90
N GLY A 249 -15.74 -5.92 -36.51
CA GLY A 249 -15.18 -7.27 -36.53
C GLY A 249 -15.02 -7.79 -37.95
N ASP A 250 -13.82 -7.66 -38.51
CA ASP A 250 -13.39 -8.26 -39.78
C ASP A 250 -13.79 -9.76 -39.86
N PRO A 251 -14.54 -10.22 -40.88
CA PRO A 251 -15.04 -11.59 -40.96
C PRO A 251 -13.97 -12.68 -41.21
N GLN A 252 -12.69 -12.33 -41.35
CA GLN A 252 -11.69 -13.23 -41.96
C GLN A 252 -10.84 -14.09 -41.02
N ASN A 253 -11.26 -14.38 -39.79
CA ASN A 253 -10.58 -15.43 -39.01
C ASN A 253 -11.54 -16.49 -38.48
N GLN A 254 -12.23 -17.15 -39.41
CA GLN A 254 -12.80 -18.47 -39.21
C GLN A 254 -11.80 -19.51 -39.73
N HIS A 255 -10.87 -19.93 -38.87
CA HIS A 255 -10.25 -21.25 -39.05
C HIS A 255 -11.15 -22.29 -38.39
N PRO A 256 -11.62 -23.31 -39.13
CA PRO A 256 -12.43 -24.37 -38.56
C PRO A 256 -11.53 -25.31 -37.75
N PHE A 257 -11.88 -25.53 -36.50
CA PHE A 257 -11.42 -26.68 -35.75
C PHE A 257 -12.38 -27.83 -36.06
N ASP A 258 -11.93 -28.74 -36.92
CA ASP A 258 -12.28 -30.16 -36.83
C ASP A 258 -11.27 -30.84 -35.87
#